data_AF-A0A934X0B2-F1
#
_entry.id   AF-A0A934X0B2-F1
#
_cell.length_a   1.000
_cell.length_b   1.000
_cell.length_c   1.000
_cell.angle_alpha   90.00
_cell.angle_beta   90.00
_cell.angle_gamma   90.00
#
_symmetry.space_group_name_H-M   'P 1'
#
loop_
_entity.id
_entity.type
_entity.pdbx_description
1 polymer ?
#
loop_
_entity_poly.entity_id
_entity_poly.type
_entity_poly.pdbx_seq_one_letter_code
_entity_poly.pdbx_strand_id
1 'polypeptide(L)'
;MKERVYFVDFVRSYAIFLALFDHSLNDFNIWANYSFEQYAVVKLFTTSATPTFLFLFGMMLELVYLKRLRKVGLPSIKPKLYKRSFQCYLGFILTSLAGLIGGYLTIKGAIGTTFFAVNNHYGNILKIYCVMILLAIPLLLLRNKYGIWFIVVLCCSYWLTYPFTSQMEIQHGNIAIFMSSIFGIGGSGGPSVFHSLSIVSIGMLSASFIDFEHKWKFQRINFYLLLILLSLIAVVIYTTPWDELLNNYFTNTYRNNNHPIYYLVALSLAVIHVLFFSSVIPLGIKLKPWTRYLMVFGRNSLSAFTIGNIILNLIFKRIEDYSFNLFAPLLFIFFVYIILFFYEKFESRKELKTGAYNT
;
A
#
# COMPACT_ATOMS: atom_id res chain seq x y z
N MET A 1 3.61 0.63 -29.85
CA MET A 1 2.67 0.61 -28.71
C MET A 1 3.46 0.37 -27.43
N LYS A 2 3.23 1.14 -26.35
CA LYS A 2 3.78 0.76 -25.03
C LYS A 2 3.01 -0.44 -24.52
N GLU A 3 3.68 -1.57 -24.34
CA GLU A 3 3.07 -2.76 -23.78
C GLU A 3 2.70 -2.51 -22.32
N ARG A 4 1.40 -2.50 -22.03
CA ARG A 4 0.85 -2.27 -20.70
C ARG A 4 0.82 -3.60 -19.93
N VAL A 5 1.31 -3.58 -18.69
CA VAL A 5 1.29 -4.74 -17.81
C VAL A 5 -0.04 -4.73 -17.03
N TYR A 6 -1.08 -5.35 -17.59
CA TYR A 6 -2.44 -5.24 -17.07
C TYR A 6 -2.62 -5.84 -15.67
N PHE A 7 -1.97 -6.95 -15.34
CA PHE A 7 -2.14 -7.58 -14.03
C PHE A 7 -1.79 -6.62 -12.88
N VAL A 8 -0.83 -5.71 -13.07
CA VAL A 8 -0.45 -4.70 -12.06
C VAL A 8 -1.64 -3.80 -11.70
N ASP A 9 -2.47 -3.42 -12.67
CA ASP A 9 -3.66 -2.60 -12.42
C ASP A 9 -4.79 -3.41 -11.75
N PHE A 10 -4.90 -4.70 -12.04
CA PHE A 10 -5.82 -5.61 -11.35
C PHE A 10 -5.42 -5.82 -9.89
N VAL A 11 -4.15 -6.13 -9.61
CA VAL A 11 -3.65 -6.29 -8.24
C VAL A 11 -3.84 -4.98 -7.47
N ARG A 12 -3.65 -3.81 -8.10
CA ARG A 12 -3.89 -2.51 -7.45
C ARG A 12 -5.36 -2.30 -7.13
N SER A 13 -6.27 -2.70 -8.02
CA SER A 13 -7.72 -2.64 -7.79
C SER A 13 -8.12 -3.54 -6.62
N TYR A 14 -7.58 -4.76 -6.60
CA TYR A 14 -7.80 -5.73 -5.54
C TYR A 14 -7.27 -5.24 -4.18
N ALA A 15 -6.07 -4.64 -4.15
CA ALA A 15 -5.52 -4.07 -2.93
C ALA A 15 -6.38 -2.91 -2.37
N ILE A 16 -6.96 -2.06 -3.22
CA ILE A 16 -7.91 -1.03 -2.77
C ILE A 16 -9.14 -1.65 -2.16
N PHE A 17 -9.72 -2.63 -2.86
CA PHE A 17 -10.89 -3.33 -2.40
C PHE A 17 -10.64 -3.90 -1.00
N LEU A 18 -9.54 -4.64 -0.82
CA LEU A 18 -9.17 -5.23 0.46
C LEU A 18 -8.97 -4.18 1.56
N ALA A 19 -8.30 -3.06 1.27
CA ALA A 19 -8.09 -2.00 2.25
C ALA A 19 -9.40 -1.34 2.69
N LEU A 20 -10.26 -0.95 1.74
CA LEU A 20 -11.55 -0.34 2.04
C LEU A 20 -12.49 -1.34 2.74
N PHE A 21 -12.40 -2.62 2.38
CA PHE A 21 -13.13 -3.69 3.05
C PHE A 21 -12.70 -3.81 4.51
N ASP A 22 -11.39 -3.89 4.80
CA ASP A 22 -10.87 -3.94 6.18
C ASP A 22 -11.38 -2.79 7.05
N HIS A 23 -11.29 -1.58 6.50
CA HIS A 23 -11.66 -0.35 7.19
C HIS A 23 -13.16 -0.32 7.45
N SER A 24 -13.96 -0.72 6.47
CA SER A 24 -15.42 -0.81 6.64
C SER A 24 -15.86 -1.89 7.62
N LEU A 25 -15.18 -3.05 7.66
CA LEU A 25 -15.47 -4.09 8.65
C LEU A 25 -15.20 -3.59 10.07
N ASN A 26 -14.17 -2.76 10.24
CA ASN A 26 -13.83 -2.16 11.53
C ASN A 26 -14.83 -1.06 11.94
N ASP A 27 -15.18 -0.13 11.03
CA ASP A 27 -16.11 0.96 11.35
C ASP A 27 -17.58 0.51 11.48
N PHE A 28 -17.98 -0.55 10.78
CA PHE A 28 -19.31 -1.17 10.94
C PHE A 28 -19.37 -2.21 12.08
N ASN A 29 -18.32 -2.30 12.90
CA ASN A 29 -18.19 -3.22 14.04
C ASN A 29 -18.48 -4.69 13.69
N ILE A 30 -18.14 -5.13 12.47
CA ILE A 30 -18.43 -6.48 11.99
C ILE A 30 -17.53 -7.51 12.69
N TRP A 31 -16.31 -7.12 13.07
CA TRP A 31 -15.35 -8.00 13.74
C TRP A 31 -15.86 -8.56 15.07
N ALA A 32 -16.74 -7.83 15.78
CA ALA A 32 -17.35 -8.31 17.02
C ALA A 32 -18.21 -9.57 16.84
N ASN A 33 -18.66 -9.84 15.61
CA ASN A 33 -19.48 -11.01 15.29
C ASN A 33 -18.66 -12.24 14.86
N TYR A 34 -17.32 -12.13 14.81
CA TYR A 34 -16.44 -13.16 14.26
C TYR A 34 -15.74 -13.93 15.39
N SER A 35 -15.65 -15.25 15.24
CA SER A 35 -14.66 -16.05 15.99
C SER A 35 -13.25 -15.60 15.64
N PHE A 36 -12.27 -15.92 16.48
CA PHE A 36 -10.86 -15.57 16.23
C PHE A 36 -10.36 -16.17 14.90
N GLU A 37 -10.75 -17.39 14.57
CA GLU A 37 -10.35 -18.07 13.33
C GLU A 37 -10.93 -17.35 12.10
N GLN A 38 -12.21 -16.96 12.15
CA GLN A 38 -12.84 -16.19 11.08
C GLN A 38 -12.19 -14.81 10.93
N TYR A 39 -11.93 -14.12 12.05
CA TYR A 39 -11.21 -12.86 12.07
C TYR A 39 -9.83 -13.03 11.42
N ALA A 40 -9.03 -13.99 11.88
CA ALA A 40 -7.67 -14.23 11.41
C ALA A 40 -7.61 -14.50 9.90
N VAL A 41 -8.49 -15.37 9.38
CA VAL A 41 -8.52 -15.68 7.93
C VAL A 41 -8.83 -14.43 7.11
N VAL A 42 -9.89 -13.70 7.44
CA VAL A 42 -10.26 -12.50 6.67
C VAL A 42 -9.20 -11.41 6.85
N LYS A 43 -8.69 -11.24 8.07
CA LYS A 43 -7.67 -10.25 8.40
C LYS A 43 -6.35 -10.50 7.69
N LEU A 44 -5.96 -11.76 7.47
CA LEU A 44 -4.76 -12.12 6.71
C LEU A 44 -4.84 -11.58 5.27
N PHE A 45 -5.99 -11.73 4.61
CA PHE A 45 -6.19 -11.17 3.28
C PHE A 45 -6.29 -9.65 3.32
N THR A 46 -7.06 -9.06 4.23
CA THR A 46 -7.27 -7.61 4.21
C THR A 46 -6.03 -6.81 4.61
N THR A 47 -5.25 -7.29 5.59
CA THR A 47 -3.99 -6.65 6.02
C THR A 47 -2.90 -6.67 4.95
N SER A 48 -2.96 -7.62 4.02
CA SER A 48 -2.04 -7.69 2.88
C SER A 48 -2.21 -6.56 1.86
N ALA A 49 -3.30 -5.77 1.94
CA ALA A 49 -3.55 -4.66 1.03
C ALA A 49 -2.41 -3.64 1.01
N THR A 50 -2.02 -3.14 2.19
CA THR A 50 -0.95 -2.14 2.35
C THR A 50 0.38 -2.62 1.76
N PRO A 51 0.93 -3.80 2.13
CA PRO A 51 2.18 -4.25 1.55
C PRO A 51 2.09 -4.59 0.07
N THR A 52 0.92 -5.06 -0.41
CA THR A 52 0.68 -5.21 -1.86
C THR A 52 0.84 -3.87 -2.58
N PHE A 53 0.27 -2.78 -2.06
CA PHE A 53 0.49 -1.46 -2.65
C PHE A 53 1.96 -1.07 -2.68
N LEU A 54 2.68 -1.24 -1.57
CA LEU A 54 4.10 -0.87 -1.47
C LEU A 54 4.95 -1.65 -2.47
N PHE A 55 4.66 -2.95 -2.61
CA PHE A 55 5.29 -3.80 -3.61
C PHE A 55 5.00 -3.32 -5.04
N LEU A 56 3.72 -3.08 -5.37
CA LEU A 56 3.32 -2.56 -6.68
C LEU A 56 3.90 -1.17 -6.96
N PHE A 57 4.10 -0.34 -5.94
CA PHE A 57 4.77 0.94 -6.08
C PHE A 57 6.22 0.72 -6.53
N GLY A 58 6.95 -0.21 -5.91
CA GLY A 58 8.25 -0.66 -6.38
C GLY A 58 8.23 -1.14 -7.83
N MET A 59 7.25 -1.97 -8.20
CA MET A 59 7.11 -2.41 -9.59
C MET A 59 6.93 -1.24 -10.56
N MET A 60 6.13 -0.23 -10.18
CA MET A 60 5.91 0.96 -11.00
C MET A 60 7.16 1.83 -11.13
N LEU A 61 7.99 1.92 -10.08
CA LEU A 61 9.29 2.60 -10.16
C LEU A 61 10.17 1.97 -11.25
N GLU A 62 10.26 0.65 -11.28
CA GLU A 62 11.07 -0.06 -12.29
C GLU A 62 10.43 0.02 -13.70
N LEU A 63 9.13 -0.26 -13.83
CA LEU A 63 8.45 -0.36 -15.13
C LEU A 63 8.24 0.98 -15.83
N VAL A 64 7.97 2.04 -15.06
CA VAL A 64 7.56 3.34 -15.62
C VAL A 64 8.63 4.39 -15.40
N TYR A 65 9.06 4.59 -14.16
CA TYR A 65 9.92 5.72 -13.82
C TYR A 65 11.37 5.50 -14.22
N LEU A 66 11.93 4.30 -14.02
CA LEU A 66 13.30 3.99 -14.42
C LEU A 66 13.45 4.01 -15.96
N LYS A 67 12.50 3.43 -16.69
CA LYS A 67 12.49 3.49 -18.17
C LYS A 67 12.44 4.94 -18.67
N ARG A 68 11.62 5.78 -18.04
CA ARG A 68 11.53 7.20 -18.39
C ARG A 68 12.80 7.98 -18.00
N LEU A 69 13.37 7.70 -16.83
CA LEU A 69 14.63 8.28 -16.37
C LEU A 69 15.76 7.99 -17.38
N ARG A 70 15.90 6.75 -17.84
CA ARG A 70 16.90 6.36 -18.83
C ARG A 70 16.68 7.00 -20.20
N LYS A 71 15.42 7.17 -20.61
CA LYS A 71 15.09 7.70 -21.94
C LYS A 71 15.14 9.23 -22.03
N VAL A 72 14.70 9.94 -21.00
CA VAL A 72 14.45 11.40 -21.04
C VAL A 72 15.14 12.16 -19.90
N GLY A 73 15.67 11.45 -18.90
CA GLY A 73 16.36 12.05 -17.76
C GLY A 73 15.44 12.46 -16.61
N LEU A 74 16.08 12.89 -15.51
CA LEU A 74 15.45 13.26 -14.24
C LEU A 74 14.40 14.39 -14.35
N PRO A 75 14.59 15.45 -15.18
CA PRO A 75 13.60 16.52 -15.30
C PRO A 75 12.22 16.03 -15.73
N SER A 76 12.12 14.92 -16.46
CA SER A 76 10.85 14.36 -16.94
C SER A 76 10.05 13.60 -15.87
N ILE A 77 10.69 13.16 -14.78
CA ILE A 77 10.07 12.38 -13.71
C ILE A 77 9.87 13.17 -12.42
N LYS A 78 10.80 14.09 -12.09
CA LYS A 78 10.83 14.82 -10.82
C LYS A 78 9.53 15.60 -10.55
N PRO A 79 8.99 16.41 -11.49
CA PRO A 79 7.71 17.10 -11.27
C PRO A 79 6.54 16.15 -11.05
N LYS A 80 6.54 14.98 -11.69
CA LYS A 80 5.46 13.98 -11.56
C LYS A 80 5.48 13.32 -10.19
N LEU A 81 6.66 13.00 -9.67
CA LEU A 81 6.83 12.44 -8.33
C LEU A 81 6.44 13.49 -7.27
N TYR A 82 6.88 14.74 -7.38
CA TYR A 82 6.45 15.79 -6.46
C TYR A 82 4.95 16.02 -6.49
N LYS A 83 4.34 16.12 -7.68
CA LYS A 83 2.89 16.25 -7.81
C LYS A 83 2.17 15.08 -7.13
N ARG A 84 2.64 13.85 -7.33
CA ARG A 84 2.03 12.66 -6.72
C ARG A 84 2.20 12.63 -5.20
N SER A 85 3.38 12.99 -4.70
CA SER A 85 3.66 13.15 -3.26
C SER A 85 2.73 14.19 -2.65
N PHE A 86 2.56 15.34 -3.31
CA PHE A 86 1.67 16.39 -2.87
C PHE A 86 0.20 15.96 -2.88
N GLN A 87 -0.23 15.18 -3.87
CA GLN A 87 -1.57 14.59 -3.87
C GLN A 87 -1.79 13.61 -2.71
N CYS A 88 -0.79 12.80 -2.36
CA CYS A 88 -0.86 11.93 -1.17
C CYS A 88 -0.94 12.75 0.12
N TYR A 89 -0.14 13.83 0.22
CA TYR A 89 -0.21 14.76 1.35
C TYR A 89 -1.60 15.41 1.45
N LEU A 90 -2.12 15.96 0.35
CA LEU A 90 -3.45 16.57 0.33
C LEU A 90 -4.55 15.56 0.70
N GLY A 91 -4.49 14.34 0.15
CA GLY A 91 -5.41 13.27 0.51
C GLY A 91 -5.36 12.94 2.00
N PHE A 92 -4.16 12.90 2.58
CA PHE A 92 -3.95 12.68 4.01
C PHE A 92 -4.59 13.79 4.86
N ILE A 93 -4.36 15.06 4.51
CA ILE A 93 -4.98 16.21 5.19
C ILE A 93 -6.50 16.15 5.08
N LEU A 94 -7.05 15.86 3.90
CA LEU A 94 -8.50 15.76 3.71
C LEU A 94 -9.12 14.63 4.54
N THR A 95 -8.45 13.47 4.63
CA THR A 95 -8.89 12.39 5.52
C THR A 95 -8.81 12.80 6.99
N SER A 96 -7.79 13.57 7.41
CA SER A 96 -7.68 14.07 8.79
C SER A 96 -8.77 15.09 9.11
N LEU A 97 -9.10 15.97 8.16
CA LEU A 97 -10.20 16.93 8.31
C LEU A 97 -11.55 16.21 8.42
N ALA A 98 -11.77 15.17 7.61
CA ALA A 98 -12.94 14.31 7.75
C ALA A 98 -12.97 13.63 9.13
N GLY A 99 -11.83 13.14 9.63
CA GLY A 99 -11.72 12.57 10.97
C GLY A 99 -12.00 13.57 12.09
N LEU A 100 -11.58 14.83 11.93
CA LEU A 100 -11.93 15.92 12.85
C LEU A 100 -13.45 16.18 12.86
N ILE A 101 -14.07 16.27 11.68
CA ILE A 101 -15.52 16.50 11.54
C ILE A 101 -16.34 15.31 12.07
N GLY A 102 -15.87 14.09 11.81
CA GLY A 102 -16.50 12.85 12.27
C GLY A 102 -16.26 12.52 13.74
N GLY A 103 -15.41 13.28 14.43
CA GLY A 103 -15.16 13.15 15.87
C GLY A 103 -14.02 12.19 16.26
N TYR A 104 -13.21 11.70 15.31
CA TYR A 104 -12.02 10.88 15.57
C TYR A 104 -10.80 11.67 16.02
N LEU A 105 -10.71 12.93 15.60
CA LEU A 105 -9.58 13.79 15.91
C LEU A 105 -10.05 15.04 16.65
N THR A 106 -9.24 15.48 17.61
CA THR A 106 -9.36 16.82 18.17
C THR A 106 -8.70 17.84 17.24
N ILE A 107 -8.97 19.14 17.40
CA ILE A 107 -8.29 20.19 16.63
C ILE A 107 -6.76 20.11 16.79
N LYS A 108 -6.28 19.88 18.03
CA LYS A 108 -4.85 19.66 18.30
C LYS A 108 -4.32 18.44 17.56
N GLY A 109 -5.09 17.35 17.55
CA GLY A 109 -4.77 16.14 16.78
C GLY A 109 -4.68 16.43 15.29
N ALA A 110 -5.65 17.12 14.71
CA ALA A 110 -5.67 17.49 13.29
C ALA A 110 -4.45 18.35 12.90
N ILE A 111 -4.11 19.36 13.70
CA ILE A 111 -2.88 20.16 13.50
C ILE A 111 -1.63 19.25 13.57
N GLY A 112 -1.58 18.35 14.56
CA GLY A 112 -0.49 17.38 14.70
C GLY A 112 -0.36 16.43 13.51
N THR A 113 -1.47 16.03 12.87
CA THR A 113 -1.42 15.21 11.65
C THR A 113 -0.74 15.94 10.50
N THR A 114 -0.94 17.26 10.34
CA THR A 114 -0.28 18.07 9.29
C THR A 114 1.24 17.93 9.32
N PHE A 115 1.83 17.73 10.49
CA PHE A 115 3.27 17.51 10.69
C PHE A 115 3.67 16.04 10.80
N PHE A 116 2.78 15.10 10.43
CA PHE A 116 3.01 13.66 10.53
C PHE A 116 3.26 13.14 11.95
N ALA A 117 2.96 13.95 12.95
CA ALA A 117 3.26 13.69 14.36
C ALA A 117 2.10 12.99 15.09
N VAL A 118 0.95 12.84 14.43
CA VAL A 118 -0.22 12.12 14.94
C VAL A 118 -0.71 11.14 13.88
N ASN A 119 -1.16 9.97 14.31
CA ASN A 119 -1.77 8.98 13.43
C ASN A 119 -3.19 9.41 13.06
N ASN A 120 -3.54 9.22 11.80
CA ASN A 120 -4.89 9.47 11.31
C ASN A 120 -5.67 8.16 11.17
N HIS A 121 -6.97 8.21 11.41
CA HIS A 121 -7.89 7.09 11.18
C HIS A 121 -7.95 6.79 9.67
N TYR A 122 -7.43 5.62 9.29
CA TYR A 122 -7.25 5.14 7.91
C TYR A 122 -6.44 6.01 6.93
N GLY A 123 -5.88 7.14 7.36
CA GLY A 123 -5.05 8.00 6.50
C GLY A 123 -3.57 7.62 6.45
N ASN A 124 -3.05 6.85 7.40
CA ASN A 124 -1.60 6.73 7.63
C ASN A 124 -0.79 6.21 6.42
N ILE A 125 -1.38 5.41 5.54
CA ILE A 125 -0.68 4.96 4.33
C ILE A 125 -0.40 6.12 3.37
N LEU A 126 -1.26 7.15 3.30
CA LEU A 126 -1.03 8.33 2.46
C LEU A 126 0.17 9.15 2.95
N LYS A 127 0.33 9.27 4.27
CA LYS A 127 1.52 9.84 4.92
C LYS A 127 2.79 9.07 4.52
N ILE A 128 2.76 7.74 4.63
CA ILE A 128 3.88 6.88 4.26
C ILE A 128 4.22 7.05 2.77
N TYR A 129 3.22 7.01 1.88
CA TYR A 129 3.40 7.21 0.44
C TYR A 129 3.96 8.58 0.08
N CYS A 130 3.52 9.64 0.76
CA CYS A 130 4.05 10.98 0.56
C CYS A 130 5.57 10.98 0.70
N VAL A 131 6.09 10.46 1.82
CA VAL A 131 7.54 10.40 2.07
C VAL A 131 8.22 9.44 1.09
N MET A 132 7.66 8.25 0.87
CA MET A 132 8.24 7.24 -0.01
C MET A 132 8.35 7.69 -1.47
N ILE A 133 7.40 8.48 -1.97
CA ILE A 133 7.46 9.03 -3.34
C ILE A 133 8.61 10.05 -3.47
N LEU A 134 8.89 10.81 -2.42
CA LEU A 134 10.06 11.70 -2.40
C LEU A 134 11.36 10.88 -2.39
N LEU A 135 11.41 9.83 -1.58
CA LEU A 135 12.55 8.90 -1.52
C LEU A 135 12.73 8.08 -2.81
N ALA A 136 11.70 7.95 -3.65
CA ALA A 136 11.81 7.28 -4.93
C ALA A 136 12.80 7.99 -5.88
N ILE A 137 13.02 9.30 -5.73
CA ILE A 137 13.98 10.04 -6.55
C ILE A 137 15.41 9.52 -6.33
N PRO A 138 15.99 9.59 -5.11
CA PRO A 138 17.32 9.03 -4.87
C PRO A 138 17.36 7.52 -5.12
N LEU A 139 16.30 6.78 -4.81
CA LEU A 139 16.22 5.34 -5.08
C LEU A 139 16.39 5.02 -6.58
N LEU A 140 15.71 5.76 -7.46
CA LEU A 140 15.83 5.60 -8.91
C LEU A 140 17.22 5.99 -9.44
N LEU A 141 17.84 7.03 -8.88
CA LEU A 141 19.19 7.45 -9.26
C LEU A 141 20.23 6.39 -8.87
N LEU A 142 20.16 5.88 -7.64
CA LEU A 142 21.01 4.78 -7.17
C LEU A 142 20.75 3.51 -7.99
N ARG A 143 19.49 3.18 -8.29
CA ARG A 143 19.11 2.03 -9.12
C ARG A 143 19.72 2.11 -10.52
N ASN A 144 19.74 3.31 -11.09
CA ASN A 144 20.29 3.55 -12.42
C ASN A 144 21.83 3.44 -12.42
N LYS A 145 22.49 3.86 -11.34
CA LYS A 145 23.96 3.87 -11.23
C LYS A 145 24.54 2.52 -10.81
N TYR A 146 23.96 1.86 -9.81
CA TYR A 146 24.57 0.71 -9.13
C TYR A 146 23.84 -0.62 -9.35
N GLY A 147 22.73 -0.65 -10.07
CA GLY A 147 21.99 -1.89 -10.33
C GLY A 147 20.89 -2.17 -9.30
N ILE A 148 20.15 -3.27 -9.50
CA ILE A 148 18.99 -3.63 -8.65
C ILE A 148 19.41 -4.26 -7.34
N TRP A 149 20.45 -5.11 -7.38
CA TRP A 149 20.94 -5.81 -6.20
C TRP A 149 21.47 -4.85 -5.14
N PHE A 150 22.16 -3.78 -5.55
CA PHE A 150 22.58 -2.71 -4.64
C PHE A 150 21.38 -2.12 -3.88
N ILE A 151 20.27 -1.85 -4.57
CA ILE A 151 19.05 -1.29 -3.96
C ILE A 151 18.39 -2.29 -3.01
N VAL A 152 18.30 -3.55 -3.41
CA VAL A 152 17.73 -4.61 -2.58
C VAL A 152 18.52 -4.76 -1.29
N VAL A 153 19.85 -4.87 -1.38
CA VAL A 153 20.75 -4.99 -0.22
C VAL A 153 20.62 -3.76 0.67
N LEU A 154 20.71 -2.54 0.11
CA LEU A 154 20.61 -1.29 0.87
C LEU A 154 19.29 -1.15 1.63
N CYS A 155 18.17 -1.49 1.00
CA CYS A 155 16.86 -1.34 1.64
C CYS A 155 16.55 -2.47 2.62
N CYS A 156 17.01 -3.71 2.35
CA CYS A 156 16.80 -4.84 3.26
C CYS A 156 17.77 -4.83 4.44
N SER A 157 18.97 -4.25 4.30
CA SER A 157 19.92 -4.13 5.40
C SER A 157 19.39 -3.28 6.55
N TYR A 158 18.37 -2.45 6.30
CA TYR A 158 17.71 -1.69 7.37
C TYR A 158 17.08 -2.61 8.44
N TRP A 159 16.70 -3.84 8.10
CA TRP A 159 16.17 -4.79 9.07
C TRP A 159 17.19 -5.17 10.15
N LEU A 160 18.49 -5.08 9.84
CA LEU A 160 19.56 -5.31 10.81
C LEU A 160 19.60 -4.24 11.91
N THR A 161 18.92 -3.11 11.71
CA THR A 161 18.82 -2.06 12.73
C THR A 161 17.76 -2.37 13.79
N TYR A 162 16.86 -3.33 13.55
CA TYR A 162 15.74 -3.66 14.44
C TYR A 162 16.15 -3.97 15.90
N PRO A 163 17.20 -4.78 16.18
CA PRO A 163 17.63 -5.03 17.56
C PRO A 163 18.00 -3.76 18.33
N PHE A 164 18.49 -2.73 17.63
CA PHE A 164 18.82 -1.44 18.23
C PHE A 164 17.60 -0.53 18.33
N THR A 165 16.80 -0.42 17.27
CA THR A 165 15.65 0.50 17.23
C THR A 165 14.50 0.05 18.15
N SER A 166 14.39 -1.24 18.43
CA SER A 166 13.40 -1.80 19.36
C SER A 166 13.70 -1.52 20.83
N GLN A 167 14.98 -1.29 21.17
CA GLN A 167 15.43 -0.99 22.54
C GLN A 167 15.45 0.52 22.85
N MET A 168 15.30 1.37 21.84
CA MET A 168 15.32 2.82 22.00
C MET A 168 13.98 3.32 22.57
N GLU A 169 13.99 3.76 23.82
CA GLU A 169 12.89 4.49 24.42
C GLU A 169 12.86 5.93 23.91
N ILE A 170 11.85 6.25 23.11
CA ILE A 170 11.58 7.64 22.71
C ILE A 170 10.54 8.22 23.67
N GLN A 171 10.79 9.46 24.12
CA GLN A 171 9.85 10.22 24.93
C GLN A 171 8.43 10.15 24.32
N HIS A 172 7.46 9.83 25.18
CA HIS A 172 6.08 9.59 24.78
C HIS A 172 5.46 10.81 24.07
N GLY A 173 4.47 10.54 23.21
CA GLY A 173 3.72 11.56 22.49
C GLY A 173 4.03 11.63 21.00
N ASN A 174 3.81 12.80 20.41
CA ASN A 174 3.76 12.98 18.96
C ASN A 174 5.10 12.71 18.25
N ILE A 175 6.23 12.94 18.93
CA ILE A 175 7.57 12.64 18.40
C ILE A 175 7.78 11.13 18.27
N ALA A 176 7.32 10.33 19.23
CA ALA A 176 7.42 8.88 19.15
C ALA A 176 6.68 8.33 17.92
N ILE A 177 5.47 8.84 17.64
CA ILE A 177 4.69 8.43 16.45
C ILE A 177 5.43 8.78 15.16
N PHE A 178 6.00 9.99 15.07
CA PHE A 178 6.79 10.41 13.93
C PHE A 178 8.00 9.49 13.72
N MET A 179 8.79 9.28 14.79
CA MET A 179 10.00 8.46 14.74
C MET A 179 9.68 6.99 14.41
N SER A 180 8.58 6.45 14.95
CA SER A 180 8.08 5.12 14.62
C SER A 180 7.58 5.03 13.18
N SER A 181 6.92 6.05 12.66
CA SER A 181 6.36 6.04 11.29
C SER A 181 7.42 6.25 10.22
N ILE A 182 8.48 7.01 10.52
CA ILE A 182 9.55 7.29 9.55
C ILE A 182 10.63 6.22 9.66
N PHE A 183 11.25 6.10 10.83
CA PHE A 183 12.42 5.25 11.06
C PHE A 183 12.02 3.87 11.59
N GLY A 184 11.00 3.79 12.44
CA GLY A 184 10.60 2.52 13.08
C GLY A 184 11.15 2.36 14.48
N ILE A 185 11.36 3.49 15.17
CA ILE A 185 11.89 3.55 16.53
C ILE A 185 10.73 3.79 17.51
N GLY A 186 10.71 3.09 18.66
CA GLY A 186 9.76 3.34 19.75
C GLY A 186 8.33 2.77 19.58
N GLY A 187 8.07 1.93 18.57
CA GLY A 187 6.93 1.01 18.50
C GLY A 187 5.49 1.59 18.48
N SER A 188 5.30 2.85 18.12
CA SER A 188 4.01 3.57 18.33
C SER A 188 3.23 3.92 17.06
N GLY A 189 3.60 3.41 15.89
CA GLY A 189 2.92 3.82 14.65
C GLY A 189 3.41 3.22 13.33
N GLY A 190 3.75 1.94 13.28
CA GLY A 190 4.14 1.28 12.04
C GLY A 190 3.00 1.09 11.01
N PRO A 191 3.33 0.70 9.76
CA PRO A 191 4.68 0.38 9.30
C PRO A 191 5.53 1.62 9.05
N SER A 192 6.85 1.51 9.26
CA SER A 192 7.78 2.61 9.04
C SER A 192 8.14 2.75 7.57
N VAL A 193 8.42 3.99 7.15
CA VAL A 193 8.86 4.30 5.79
C VAL A 193 10.12 3.52 5.43
N PHE A 194 11.13 3.51 6.31
CA PHE A 194 12.42 2.89 6.02
C PHE A 194 12.34 1.38 5.89
N HIS A 195 11.65 0.69 6.80
CA HIS A 195 11.42 -0.75 6.66
C HIS A 195 10.57 -1.05 5.41
N SER A 196 9.59 -0.20 5.10
CA SER A 196 8.75 -0.34 3.89
C SER A 196 9.54 -0.21 2.58
N LEU A 197 10.74 0.42 2.59
CA LEU A 197 11.61 0.45 1.41
C LEU A 197 12.10 -0.95 1.02
N SER A 198 12.20 -1.90 1.96
CA SER A 198 12.48 -3.31 1.63
C SER A 198 11.37 -3.91 0.74
N ILE A 199 10.11 -3.60 1.01
CA ILE A 199 8.98 -4.05 0.20
C ILE A 199 9.03 -3.43 -1.19
N VAL A 200 9.36 -2.13 -1.27
CA VAL A 200 9.51 -1.41 -2.54
C VAL A 200 10.67 -1.96 -3.36
N SER A 201 11.84 -2.20 -2.75
CA SER A 201 13.03 -2.68 -3.46
C SER A 201 12.81 -4.09 -4.03
N ILE A 202 12.14 -4.96 -3.29
CA ILE A 202 11.75 -6.29 -3.78
C ILE A 202 10.69 -6.18 -4.88
N GLY A 203 9.75 -5.24 -4.79
CA GLY A 203 8.83 -4.92 -5.88
C GLY A 203 9.55 -4.44 -7.15
N MET A 204 10.60 -3.61 -7.02
CA MET A 204 11.47 -3.21 -8.14
C MET A 204 12.21 -4.42 -8.72
N LEU A 205 12.74 -5.30 -7.86
CA LEU A 205 13.42 -6.53 -8.26
C LEU A 205 12.49 -7.44 -9.07
N SER A 206 11.30 -7.72 -8.54
CA SER A 206 10.26 -8.49 -9.20
C SER A 206 9.96 -7.95 -10.61
N ALA A 207 9.72 -6.64 -10.72
CA ALA A 207 9.42 -6.01 -12.00
C ALA A 207 10.60 -6.00 -12.98
N SER A 208 11.84 -6.05 -12.51
CA SER A 208 13.02 -6.09 -13.37
C SER A 208 13.11 -7.35 -14.22
N PHE A 209 12.35 -8.40 -13.84
CA PHE A 209 12.26 -9.67 -14.55
C PHE A 209 11.05 -9.78 -15.48
N ILE A 210 10.26 -8.71 -15.64
CA ILE A 210 9.17 -8.68 -16.63
C ILE A 210 9.78 -8.65 -18.03
N ASP A 211 9.46 -9.68 -18.79
CA ASP A 211 9.97 -9.94 -20.13
C ASP A 211 8.80 -10.42 -21.01
N PHE A 212 8.53 -9.68 -22.09
CA PHE A 212 7.40 -9.98 -22.97
C PHE A 212 7.70 -11.13 -23.95
N GLU A 213 8.98 -11.43 -24.19
CA GLU A 213 9.41 -12.58 -24.98
C GLU A 213 9.32 -13.84 -24.12
N HIS A 214 9.85 -13.76 -22.89
CA HIS A 214 9.84 -14.87 -21.93
C HIS A 214 8.70 -14.74 -20.92
N LYS A 215 7.46 -14.97 -21.38
CA LYS A 215 6.22 -14.73 -20.62
C LYS A 215 6.14 -15.34 -19.21
N TRP A 216 6.89 -16.43 -18.94
CA TRP A 216 6.91 -17.16 -17.67
C TRP A 216 8.10 -16.81 -16.76
N LYS A 217 9.08 -16.04 -17.25
CA LYS A 217 10.28 -15.68 -16.49
C LYS A 217 9.94 -14.94 -15.20
N PHE A 218 8.98 -14.03 -15.29
CA PHE A 218 8.47 -13.26 -14.16
C PHE A 218 7.88 -14.18 -13.08
N GLN A 219 6.98 -15.09 -13.45
CA GLN A 219 6.29 -16.00 -12.53
C GLN A 219 7.29 -16.95 -11.88
N ARG A 220 8.21 -17.53 -12.66
CA ARG A 220 9.23 -18.44 -12.15
C ARG A 220 10.13 -17.78 -11.11
N ILE A 221 10.60 -16.56 -11.37
CA ILE A 221 11.49 -15.87 -10.43
C ILE A 221 10.74 -15.41 -9.18
N ASN A 222 9.52 -14.92 -9.32
CA ASN A 222 8.69 -14.56 -8.16
C ASN A 222 8.29 -15.79 -7.34
N PHE A 223 8.15 -16.96 -7.97
CA PHE A 223 7.93 -18.21 -7.25
C PHE A 223 9.15 -18.60 -6.41
N TYR A 224 10.37 -18.50 -6.96
CA TYR A 224 11.59 -18.71 -6.17
C TYR A 224 11.74 -17.69 -5.04
N LEU A 225 11.43 -16.42 -5.31
CA LEU A 225 11.38 -15.40 -4.27
C LEU A 225 10.39 -15.77 -3.16
N LEU A 226 9.20 -16.25 -3.51
CA LEU A 226 8.22 -16.72 -2.54
C LEU A 226 8.77 -17.89 -1.71
N LEU A 227 9.42 -18.87 -2.33
CA LEU A 227 10.02 -20.00 -1.59
C LEU A 227 11.09 -19.53 -0.60
N ILE A 228 11.92 -18.56 -0.97
CA ILE A 228 12.91 -17.96 -0.06
C ILE A 228 12.20 -17.29 1.12
N LEU A 229 11.17 -16.48 0.85
CA LEU A 229 10.42 -15.79 1.90
C LEU A 229 9.70 -16.76 2.84
N LEU A 230 9.08 -17.82 2.29
CA LEU A 230 8.42 -18.87 3.08
C LEU A 230 9.42 -19.66 3.92
N SER A 231 10.63 -19.90 3.41
CA SER A 231 11.70 -20.55 4.18
C SER A 231 12.14 -19.70 5.37
N LEU A 232 12.27 -18.37 5.18
CA LEU A 232 12.57 -17.44 6.26
C LEU A 232 11.44 -17.39 7.30
N ILE A 233 10.18 -17.40 6.86
CA ILE A 233 9.02 -17.46 7.76
C ILE A 233 9.01 -18.78 8.54
N ALA A 234 9.32 -19.91 7.89
CA ALA A 234 9.39 -21.20 8.56
C ALA A 234 10.45 -21.24 9.66
N VAL A 235 11.62 -20.61 9.44
CA VAL A 235 12.65 -20.43 10.48
C VAL A 235 12.08 -19.65 11.67
N VAL A 236 11.35 -18.57 11.42
CA VAL A 236 10.77 -17.77 12.52
C VAL A 236 9.68 -18.56 13.27
N ILE A 237 8.79 -19.26 12.56
CA ILE A 237 7.76 -20.12 13.16
C ILE A 237 8.40 -21.21 14.02
N TYR A 238 9.54 -21.76 13.60
CA TYR A 238 10.27 -22.75 14.39
C TYR A 238 10.84 -22.17 15.69
N THR A 239 11.21 -20.89 15.70
CA THR A 239 11.84 -20.22 16.85
C THR A 239 10.88 -19.46 17.76
N THR A 240 9.62 -19.28 17.36
CA THR A 240 8.64 -18.44 18.07
C THR A 240 7.39 -19.25 18.40
N PRO A 241 6.90 -19.21 19.66
CA PRO A 241 5.65 -19.88 20.03
C PRO A 241 4.50 -19.47 19.12
N TRP A 242 3.68 -20.44 18.70
CA TRP A 242 2.60 -20.22 17.73
C TRP A 242 1.56 -19.19 18.22
N ASP A 243 1.20 -19.25 19.50
CA ASP A 243 0.22 -18.32 20.08
C ASP A 243 0.75 -16.88 20.10
N GLU A 244 2.04 -16.71 20.39
CA GLU A 244 2.71 -15.41 20.36
C GLU A 244 2.71 -14.84 18.94
N LEU A 245 3.07 -15.67 17.95
CA LEU A 245 3.11 -15.29 16.54
C LEU A 245 1.74 -14.81 16.05
N LEU A 246 0.69 -15.61 16.28
CA LEU A 246 -0.66 -15.30 15.84
C LEU A 246 -1.18 -14.05 16.53
N ASN A 247 -1.08 -13.98 17.86
CA ASN A 247 -1.60 -12.86 18.63
C ASN A 247 -0.92 -11.56 18.19
N ASN A 248 0.40 -11.52 18.10
CA ASN A 248 1.14 -10.31 17.72
C ASN A 248 0.95 -9.89 16.26
N TYR A 249 0.71 -10.84 15.35
CA TYR A 249 0.43 -10.52 13.96
C TYR A 249 -0.98 -9.91 13.80
N PHE A 250 -1.99 -10.57 14.38
CA PHE A 250 -3.39 -10.21 14.19
C PHE A 250 -3.87 -9.04 15.06
N THR A 251 -3.16 -8.71 16.14
CA THR A 251 -3.35 -7.47 16.93
C THR A 251 -2.57 -6.26 16.39
N ASN A 252 -1.86 -6.40 15.27
CA ASN A 252 -0.95 -5.40 14.71
C ASN A 252 0.26 -5.04 15.58
N THR A 253 0.57 -5.80 16.63
CA THR A 253 1.77 -5.56 17.46
C THR A 253 3.05 -5.59 16.64
N TYR A 254 3.25 -6.63 15.82
CA TYR A 254 4.43 -6.70 14.95
C TYR A 254 4.49 -5.55 13.94
N ARG A 255 3.34 -5.12 13.42
CA ARG A 255 3.25 -3.98 12.52
C ARG A 255 3.66 -2.69 13.23
N ASN A 256 3.08 -2.41 14.39
CA ASN A 256 3.28 -1.17 15.14
C ASN A 256 4.72 -1.07 15.66
N ASN A 257 5.31 -2.20 16.06
CA ASN A 257 6.70 -2.33 16.49
C ASN A 257 7.71 -2.39 15.36
N ASN A 258 7.27 -2.40 14.09
CA ASN A 258 8.14 -2.57 12.93
C ASN A 258 8.98 -3.84 12.98
N HIS A 259 8.43 -4.90 13.56
CA HIS A 259 9.11 -6.19 13.66
C HIS A 259 9.39 -6.76 12.26
N PRO A 260 10.60 -7.24 11.94
CA PRO A 260 10.95 -7.75 10.61
C PRO A 260 10.00 -8.83 10.09
N ILE A 261 9.45 -9.65 10.99
CA ILE A 261 8.45 -10.68 10.64
C ILE A 261 7.22 -10.10 9.94
N TYR A 262 6.74 -8.92 10.35
CA TYR A 262 5.59 -8.28 9.70
C TYR A 262 5.92 -8.01 8.24
N TYR A 263 7.13 -7.50 7.95
CA TYR A 263 7.59 -7.21 6.60
C TYR A 263 7.82 -8.47 5.75
N LEU A 264 8.31 -9.57 6.35
CA LEU A 264 8.45 -10.87 5.69
C LEU A 264 7.10 -11.46 5.25
N VAL A 265 6.13 -11.50 6.17
CA VAL A 265 4.78 -11.99 5.87
C VAL A 265 4.10 -11.09 4.84
N ALA A 266 4.18 -9.77 5.05
CA ALA A 266 3.71 -8.76 4.12
C ALA A 266 4.25 -8.93 2.69
N LEU A 267 5.56 -9.14 2.55
CA LEU A 267 6.23 -9.41 1.29
C LEU A 267 5.70 -10.68 0.63
N SER A 268 5.57 -11.75 1.40
CA SER A 268 5.07 -13.04 0.92
C SER A 268 3.67 -12.92 0.33
N LEU A 269 2.76 -12.25 1.05
CA LEU A 269 1.39 -12.02 0.60
C LEU A 269 1.35 -11.15 -0.66
N ALA A 270 2.16 -10.10 -0.73
CA ALA A 270 2.27 -9.26 -1.93
C ALA A 270 2.76 -10.05 -3.15
N VAL A 271 3.77 -10.93 -2.97
CA VAL A 271 4.27 -11.81 -4.02
C VAL A 271 3.21 -12.82 -4.45
N ILE A 272 2.47 -13.43 -3.51
CA ILE A 272 1.36 -14.35 -3.80
C ILE A 272 0.31 -13.67 -4.68
N HIS A 273 -0.11 -12.46 -4.33
CA HIS A 273 -1.08 -11.70 -5.13
C HIS A 273 -0.59 -11.46 -6.55
N VAL A 274 0.66 -10.99 -6.67
CA VAL A 274 1.24 -10.70 -7.99
C VAL A 274 1.42 -11.97 -8.81
N LEU A 275 1.80 -13.10 -8.21
CA LEU A 275 1.86 -14.41 -8.87
C LEU A 275 0.49 -14.87 -9.34
N PHE A 276 -0.52 -14.81 -8.47
CA PHE A 276 -1.89 -15.18 -8.80
C PHE A 276 -2.42 -14.39 -10.00
N PHE A 277 -2.39 -13.05 -9.91
CA PHE A 277 -2.92 -12.20 -10.98
C PHE A 277 -2.08 -12.25 -12.25
N SER A 278 -0.76 -12.39 -12.18
CA SER A 278 0.09 -12.54 -13.39
C SER A 278 -0.05 -13.90 -14.07
N SER A 279 -0.52 -14.92 -13.34
CA SER A 279 -0.85 -16.23 -13.91
C SER A 279 -2.22 -16.22 -14.60
N VAL A 280 -3.21 -15.54 -14.01
CA VAL A 280 -4.55 -15.39 -14.60
C VAL A 280 -4.57 -14.37 -15.75
N ILE A 281 -3.74 -13.32 -15.66
CA ILE A 281 -3.67 -12.21 -16.63
C ILE A 281 -2.23 -12.14 -17.17
N PRO A 282 -1.86 -13.02 -18.11
CA PRO A 282 -0.49 -13.13 -18.59
C PRO A 282 -0.02 -11.89 -19.36
N LEU A 283 1.29 -11.73 -19.44
CA LEU A 283 1.94 -10.65 -20.19
C LEU A 283 1.51 -10.67 -21.67
N GLY A 284 1.16 -9.49 -22.20
CA GLY A 284 0.75 -9.30 -23.60
C GLY A 284 -0.69 -9.67 -23.91
N ILE A 285 -1.51 -10.05 -22.92
CA ILE A 285 -2.93 -10.34 -23.17
C ILE A 285 -3.68 -9.09 -23.67
N LYS A 286 -4.50 -9.29 -24.71
CA LYS A 286 -5.46 -8.28 -25.17
C LYS A 286 -6.75 -8.43 -24.36
N LEU A 287 -7.01 -7.47 -23.48
CA LEU A 287 -8.23 -7.49 -22.68
C LEU A 287 -9.44 -6.98 -23.47
N LYS A 288 -10.60 -7.59 -23.20
CA LYS A 288 -11.88 -7.09 -23.72
C LYS A 288 -12.18 -5.70 -23.14
N PRO A 289 -12.86 -4.79 -23.88
CA PRO A 289 -13.10 -3.42 -23.41
C PRO A 289 -13.82 -3.30 -22.06
N TRP A 290 -14.69 -4.26 -21.72
CA TRP A 290 -15.45 -4.24 -20.46
C TRP A 290 -14.56 -4.43 -19.22
N THR A 291 -13.38 -5.04 -19.34
CA THR A 291 -12.48 -5.25 -18.18
C THR A 291 -11.98 -3.94 -17.59
N ARG A 292 -12.06 -2.83 -18.34
CA ARG A 292 -11.79 -1.48 -17.82
C ARG A 292 -12.62 -1.16 -16.58
N TYR A 293 -13.85 -1.66 -16.52
CA TYR A 293 -14.76 -1.45 -15.39
C TYR A 293 -14.25 -2.15 -14.13
N LEU A 294 -13.66 -3.33 -14.24
CA LEU A 294 -13.02 -4.01 -13.09
C LEU A 294 -11.78 -3.27 -12.56
N MET A 295 -11.16 -2.44 -13.40
CA MET A 295 -9.92 -1.72 -13.09
C MET A 295 -10.16 -0.27 -12.62
N VAL A 296 -11.40 0.14 -12.33
CA VAL A 296 -11.71 1.52 -11.90
C VAL A 296 -10.91 1.90 -10.66
N PHE A 297 -10.88 1.04 -9.64
CA PHE A 297 -10.08 1.25 -8.44
C PHE A 297 -8.59 1.39 -8.76
N GLY A 298 -8.00 0.44 -9.51
CA GLY A 298 -6.57 0.43 -9.80
C GLY A 298 -6.09 1.59 -10.68
N ARG A 299 -6.96 2.16 -11.52
CA ARG A 299 -6.63 3.35 -12.33
C ARG A 299 -6.71 4.65 -11.53
N ASN A 300 -7.64 4.74 -10.58
CA ASN A 300 -7.87 5.91 -9.75
C ASN A 300 -7.47 5.68 -8.29
N SER A 301 -6.34 5.01 -8.07
CA SER A 301 -6.10 4.35 -6.79
C SER A 301 -6.03 5.28 -5.59
N LEU A 302 -5.42 6.45 -5.79
CA LEU A 302 -5.31 7.48 -4.78
C LEU A 302 -6.67 8.10 -4.46
N SER A 303 -7.46 8.44 -5.49
CA SER A 303 -8.79 9.00 -5.31
C SER A 303 -9.73 8.01 -4.61
N ALA A 304 -9.67 6.74 -4.99
CA ALA A 304 -10.45 5.67 -4.39
C ALA A 304 -10.19 5.54 -2.90
N PHE A 305 -8.92 5.44 -2.53
CA PHE A 305 -8.51 5.32 -1.15
C PHE A 305 -8.88 6.58 -0.35
N THR A 306 -8.60 7.78 -0.87
CA THR A 306 -8.93 9.03 -0.19
C THR A 306 -10.43 9.20 0.01
N ILE A 307 -11.25 9.02 -1.03
CA ILE A 307 -12.71 9.20 -0.96
C ILE A 307 -13.34 8.17 -0.02
N GLY A 308 -12.97 6.89 -0.14
CA GLY A 308 -13.49 5.85 0.74
C GLY A 308 -13.20 6.15 2.20
N ASN A 309 -11.97 6.54 2.53
CA ASN A 309 -11.62 6.86 3.92
C ASN A 309 -12.20 8.18 4.41
N ILE A 310 -12.42 9.18 3.54
CA ILE A 310 -13.19 10.39 3.92
C ILE A 310 -14.61 9.99 4.32
N ILE A 311 -15.28 9.17 3.54
CA ILE A 311 -16.66 8.73 3.82
C ILE A 311 -16.71 8.01 5.17
N LEU A 312 -15.83 7.03 5.40
CA LEU A 312 -15.75 6.28 6.66
C LEU A 312 -15.51 7.21 7.86
N ASN A 313 -14.53 8.12 7.75
CA ASN A 313 -14.25 9.10 8.79
C ASN A 313 -15.45 9.99 9.11
N LEU A 314 -16.27 10.37 8.13
CA LEU A 314 -17.43 11.24 8.34
C LEU A 314 -18.62 10.53 9.00
N ILE A 315 -18.75 9.21 8.83
CA ILE A 315 -19.94 8.47 9.30
C ILE A 315 -19.75 7.81 10.67
N PHE A 316 -18.52 7.47 11.08
CA PHE A 316 -18.26 6.60 12.22
C PHE A 316 -19.08 6.88 13.49
N LYS A 317 -18.96 8.07 14.08
CA LYS A 317 -19.62 8.37 15.36
C LYS A 317 -21.15 8.34 15.25
N ARG A 318 -21.68 8.41 14.02
CA ARG A 318 -23.13 8.32 13.76
C ARG A 318 -23.61 6.88 13.62
N ILE A 319 -22.70 5.93 13.42
CA ILE A 319 -23.00 4.52 13.15
C ILE A 319 -22.55 3.58 14.28
N GLU A 320 -21.83 4.09 15.28
CA GLU A 320 -21.29 3.31 16.41
C GLU A 320 -22.37 2.54 17.19
N ASP A 321 -23.57 3.09 17.29
CA ASP A 321 -24.71 2.47 18.00
C ASP A 321 -25.48 1.44 17.16
N TYR A 322 -25.12 1.24 15.90
CA TYR A 322 -25.86 0.36 14.98
C TYR A 322 -25.15 -0.99 14.80
N SER A 323 -25.95 -2.07 14.77
CA SER A 323 -25.46 -3.40 14.39
C SER A 323 -25.64 -3.60 12.88
N PHE A 324 -24.52 -3.75 12.17
CA PHE A 324 -24.52 -4.05 10.75
C PHE A 324 -24.20 -5.51 10.49
N ASN A 325 -24.61 -5.98 9.31
CA ASN A 325 -24.16 -7.25 8.76
C ASN A 325 -23.16 -7.01 7.62
N LEU A 326 -22.63 -8.09 7.03
CA LEU A 326 -21.64 -8.03 5.95
C LEU A 326 -22.10 -7.30 4.69
N PHE A 327 -23.41 -7.07 4.51
CA PHE A 327 -23.92 -6.32 3.37
C PHE A 327 -23.50 -4.84 3.43
N ALA A 328 -23.37 -4.24 4.62
CA ALA A 328 -23.01 -2.83 4.76
C ALA A 328 -21.58 -2.50 4.24
N PRO A 329 -20.52 -3.25 4.61
CA PRO A 329 -19.20 -3.16 3.97
C PRO A 329 -19.24 -3.24 2.44
N LEU A 330 -20.00 -4.20 1.90
CA LEU A 330 -20.08 -4.42 0.45
C LEU A 330 -20.81 -3.27 -0.26
N LEU A 331 -21.90 -2.79 0.32
CA LEU A 331 -22.66 -1.64 -0.18
C LEU A 331 -21.81 -0.37 -0.16
N PHE A 332 -21.03 -0.17 0.91
CA PHE A 332 -20.07 0.94 1.00
C PHE A 332 -19.04 0.89 -0.12
N ILE A 333 -18.38 -0.26 -0.35
CA ILE A 333 -17.40 -0.39 -1.45
C ILE A 333 -18.06 -0.14 -2.80
N PHE A 334 -19.26 -0.69 -3.02
CA PHE A 334 -20.02 -0.48 -4.24
C PHE A 334 -20.36 1.00 -4.46
N PHE A 335 -20.72 1.72 -3.41
CA PHE A 335 -20.96 3.16 -3.45
C PHE A 335 -19.69 3.94 -3.84
N VAL A 336 -18.54 3.63 -3.23
CA VAL A 336 -17.25 4.25 -3.61
C VAL A 336 -16.91 3.93 -5.08
N TYR A 337 -17.16 2.70 -5.52
CA TYR A 337 -16.97 2.30 -6.92
C TYR A 337 -17.82 3.15 -7.87
N ILE A 338 -19.11 3.37 -7.56
CA ILE A 338 -20.01 4.19 -8.37
C ILE A 338 -19.47 5.62 -8.51
N ILE A 339 -19.05 6.24 -7.40
CA ILE A 339 -18.48 7.62 -7.41
C ILE A 339 -17.30 7.68 -8.38
N LEU A 340 -16.37 6.74 -8.27
CA LEU A 340 -15.17 6.71 -9.12
C LEU A 340 -15.50 6.41 -10.58
N PHE A 341 -16.47 5.55 -10.84
CA PHE A 341 -16.93 5.24 -12.18
C PHE A 341 -17.48 6.49 -12.88
N PHE A 342 -18.31 7.27 -12.19
CA PHE A 342 -18.82 8.54 -12.72
C PHE A 342 -17.72 9.60 -12.87
N TYR A 343 -16.81 9.69 -11.91
CA TYR A 343 -15.65 10.58 -11.98
C TYR A 343 -14.80 10.29 -13.23
N GLU A 344 -14.48 9.02 -13.51
CA GLU A 344 -13.70 8.65 -14.68
C GLU A 344 -14.43 8.93 -16.01
N LYS A 345 -15.75 8.71 -16.03
CA LYS A 345 -16.59 9.04 -17.20
C LYS A 345 -16.63 10.55 -17.44
N PHE A 346 -16.57 11.35 -16.39
CA PHE A 346 -16.52 12.82 -16.49
C PHE A 346 -15.16 13.30 -17.03
N GLU A 347 -14.04 12.80 -16.49
CA GLU A 347 -12.69 13.15 -16.94
C GLU A 347 -12.47 12.75 -18.41
N SER A 348 -12.86 11.53 -18.80
CA SER A 348 -12.73 11.09 -20.20
C SER A 348 -13.53 11.95 -21.19
N ARG A 349 -14.72 12.43 -20.79
CA ARG A 349 -15.50 13.38 -21.60
C ARG A 349 -14.82 14.76 -21.69
N LYS A 350 -14.19 15.22 -20.61
CA LYS A 350 -13.46 16.49 -20.58
C LYS A 350 -12.25 16.45 -21.50
N GLU A 351 -11.45 15.39 -21.45
CA GLU A 351 -10.28 15.20 -22.32
C GLU A 351 -10.65 15.20 -23.82
N LEU A 352 -11.76 14.57 -24.18
CA LEU A 352 -12.31 14.59 -25.55
C LEU A 352 -12.71 16.00 -25.99
N LYS A 353 -13.32 16.78 -25.09
CA LYS A 353 -13.74 18.16 -25.38
C LYS A 353 -12.57 19.14 -25.49
N THR A 354 -11.52 18.95 -24.71
CA THR A 354 -10.35 19.85 -24.70
C THR A 354 -9.32 19.52 -25.78
N GLY A 355 -9.57 18.52 -26.65
CA GLY A 355 -8.64 18.13 -27.73
C GLY A 355 -7.30 17.59 -27.23
N ALA A 356 -7.21 17.16 -25.96
CA ALA A 356 -5.96 16.82 -25.30
C ALA A 356 -5.36 15.45 -25.72
N TYR A 357 -5.91 14.82 -26.76
CA TYR A 357 -5.47 13.50 -27.25
C TYR A 357 -4.32 13.54 -28.27
N ASN A 358 -3.68 14.70 -28.48
CA ASN A 358 -2.59 14.88 -29.46
C ASN A 358 -1.19 15.15 -28.85
N THR A 359 -0.84 14.56 -27.70
CA THR A 359 0.57 14.55 -27.21
C THR A 359 0.97 13.27 -26.48
#